data_AF-A0A1V5IBL0-F1
#
_entry.id   AF-A0A1V5IBL0-F1
#
_cell.length_a   1.000
_cell.length_b   1.000
_cell.length_c   1.000
_cell.angle_alpha   90.00
_cell.angle_beta   90.00
_cell.angle_gamma   90.00
#
_symmetry.space_group_name_H-M   'P 1'
#
loop_
_entity.id
_entity.type
_entity.pdbx_description
1 polymer ?
#
loop_
_entity_poly.entity_id
_entity_poly.type
_entity_poly.pdbx_seq_one_letter_code
_entity_poly.pdbx_strand_id
1 'polypeptide(L)'
;MKHIPPELSSYLRDLSLQDRSPAYLLIGRNENLEDLSGDLSPYGLSHLDLGKPAIDQLPFLQGLLPLRQTSLALSCVQINDGLWTDIHIIRAGRQHWVLFLALTEEELLHHRLFEKANEYGVLRDKHTSILDQYLGRELVKALDDGQIVLCESGERRQVSILFADIRGFTSFSEANAPEVVFATLNRYLDAMIPPLIEESAVVDKILGDAVMGVFGILTMSVSPPHQAVVAAMKILDAVRDLNRRLCEEGKPFLEVGIGISTGPVAVGILGSSARKSFSVVGHHVNLSARLQENAVPLEVLVDENTYQEIVAYQGGFQATSIKLKGITDPVRVYSYRMSGE
;
A
#
# COMPACT_ATOMS: atom_id res chain seq x y z
N MET A 1 3.91 -28.61 -41.36
CA MET A 1 5.22 -27.93 -41.30
C MET A 1 6.09 -28.49 -42.41
N LYS A 2 6.77 -27.62 -43.16
CA LYS A 2 7.62 -27.94 -44.33
C LYS A 2 8.66 -29.02 -43.97
N HIS A 3 9.03 -29.87 -44.94
CA HIS A 3 10.12 -30.84 -44.80
C HIS A 3 11.39 -30.14 -44.31
N ILE A 4 11.71 -30.31 -43.03
CA ILE A 4 12.97 -29.88 -42.44
C ILE A 4 14.04 -30.80 -43.04
N PRO A 5 15.11 -30.26 -43.66
CA PRO A 5 16.21 -31.06 -44.16
C PRO A 5 16.76 -31.99 -43.07
N PRO A 6 17.12 -33.25 -43.37
CA PRO A 6 17.64 -34.19 -42.38
C PRO A 6 18.83 -33.62 -41.58
N GLU A 7 19.69 -32.83 -42.24
CA GLU A 7 20.84 -32.16 -41.65
C GLU A 7 20.41 -31.13 -40.61
N LEU A 8 19.40 -30.33 -40.93
CA LEU A 8 18.83 -29.36 -39.99
C LEU A 8 18.07 -30.06 -38.85
N SER A 9 17.41 -31.19 -39.13
CA SER A 9 16.74 -32.00 -38.11
C SER A 9 17.71 -32.73 -37.18
N SER A 10 18.89 -33.14 -37.67
CA SER A 10 19.96 -33.67 -36.84
C SER A 10 20.54 -32.55 -35.99
N TYR A 11 20.91 -31.42 -36.60
CA TYR A 11 21.46 -30.27 -35.88
C TYR A 11 20.52 -29.76 -34.78
N LEU A 12 19.21 -29.62 -35.04
CA LEU A 12 18.24 -29.21 -34.02
C LEU A 12 18.07 -30.25 -32.91
N ARG A 13 18.15 -31.54 -33.23
CA ARG A 13 18.15 -32.61 -32.22
C ARG A 13 19.40 -32.56 -31.37
N ASP A 14 20.56 -32.39 -31.98
CA ASP A 14 21.85 -32.29 -31.31
C ASP A 14 21.86 -31.05 -30.40
N LEU A 15 21.44 -29.88 -30.89
CA LEU A 15 21.31 -28.65 -30.11
C LEU A 15 20.36 -28.80 -28.91
N SER A 16 19.30 -29.61 -29.04
CA SER A 16 18.32 -29.84 -27.97
C SER A 16 18.73 -30.92 -26.97
N LEU A 17 19.65 -31.82 -27.34
CA LEU A 17 19.97 -33.02 -26.56
C LEU A 17 21.42 -33.10 -26.06
N GLN A 18 22.38 -32.40 -26.69
CA GLN A 18 23.81 -32.51 -26.36
C GLN A 18 24.13 -32.09 -24.92
N ASP A 19 23.46 -31.06 -24.40
CA ASP A 19 23.77 -30.50 -23.09
C ASP A 19 22.70 -30.79 -22.02
N ARG A 20 21.64 -31.54 -22.39
CA ARG A 20 20.45 -31.72 -21.53
C ARG A 20 20.33 -33.09 -20.87
N SER A 21 21.29 -33.99 -21.07
CA SER A 21 21.36 -35.33 -20.43
C SER A 21 19.99 -36.05 -20.35
N PRO A 22 19.30 -36.27 -21.48
CA PRO A 22 17.91 -36.74 -21.48
C PRO A 22 17.78 -38.11 -20.78
N ALA A 23 16.76 -38.24 -19.93
CA ALA A 23 16.39 -39.50 -19.30
C ALA A 23 14.88 -39.70 -19.37
N TYR A 24 14.40 -40.94 -19.43
CA TYR A 24 12.96 -41.20 -19.47
C TYR A 24 12.53 -42.33 -18.55
N LEU A 25 11.24 -42.31 -18.20
CA LEU A 25 10.52 -43.38 -17.52
C LEU A 25 9.29 -43.77 -18.33
N LEU A 26 9.02 -45.06 -18.43
CA LEU A 26 7.79 -45.61 -18.98
C LEU A 26 6.89 -46.07 -17.84
N ILE A 27 5.71 -45.48 -17.76
CA ILE A 27 4.69 -45.85 -16.78
C ILE A 27 3.58 -46.63 -17.48
N GLY A 28 3.37 -47.82 -16.96
CA GLY A 28 2.46 -48.82 -17.46
C GLY A 28 0.99 -48.53 -17.26
N ARG A 29 0.16 -49.46 -17.75
CA ARG A 29 -1.31 -49.38 -17.65
C ARG A 29 -1.83 -49.44 -16.21
N ASN A 30 -1.06 -50.04 -15.31
CA ASN A 30 -1.38 -50.15 -13.89
C ASN A 30 -0.66 -49.07 -13.05
N GLU A 31 -0.13 -48.02 -13.71
CA GLU A 31 0.64 -46.94 -13.08
C GLU A 31 1.95 -47.40 -12.42
N ASN A 32 2.37 -48.63 -12.69
CA ASN A 32 3.67 -49.15 -12.30
C ASN A 32 4.76 -48.67 -13.26
N LEU A 33 5.97 -48.49 -12.74
CA LEU A 33 7.15 -48.20 -13.54
C LEU A 33 7.53 -49.46 -14.35
N GLU A 34 7.47 -49.40 -15.67
CA GLU A 34 7.72 -50.54 -16.57
C GLU A 34 9.12 -50.51 -17.20
N ASP A 35 9.65 -49.32 -17.51
CA ASP A 35 10.98 -49.14 -18.12
C ASP A 35 11.58 -47.79 -17.72
N LEU A 36 12.92 -47.68 -17.83
CA LEU A 36 13.67 -46.45 -17.60
C LEU A 36 14.95 -46.43 -18.44
N SER A 37 15.41 -45.23 -18.85
CA SER A 37 16.66 -45.08 -19.60
C SER A 37 17.27 -43.69 -19.44
N GLY A 38 18.54 -43.55 -19.86
CA GLY A 38 19.35 -42.35 -19.66
C GLY A 38 19.98 -42.28 -18.27
N ASP A 39 20.78 -41.24 -18.03
CA ASP A 39 21.34 -40.98 -16.71
C ASP A 39 20.31 -40.24 -15.86
N LEU A 40 19.76 -40.93 -14.86
CA LEU A 40 18.77 -40.38 -13.93
C LEU A 40 19.39 -39.64 -12.73
N SER A 41 20.71 -39.72 -12.57
CA SER A 41 21.42 -39.11 -11.44
C SER A 41 21.34 -37.57 -11.39
N PRO A 42 21.38 -36.81 -12.51
CA PRO A 42 21.22 -35.35 -12.50
C PRO A 42 19.83 -34.92 -12.03
N TYR A 43 18.87 -35.84 -11.99
CA TYR A 43 17.51 -35.61 -11.55
C TYR A 43 17.25 -36.13 -10.13
N GLY A 44 18.28 -36.65 -9.44
CA GLY A 44 18.10 -37.25 -8.11
C GLY A 44 17.24 -38.51 -8.11
N LEU A 45 17.13 -39.19 -9.26
CA LEU A 45 16.28 -40.38 -9.47
C LEU A 45 17.11 -41.67 -9.64
N SER A 46 18.22 -41.78 -8.92
CA SER A 46 19.19 -42.89 -9.05
C SER A 46 18.68 -44.25 -8.55
N HIS A 47 17.58 -44.27 -7.79
CA HIS A 47 17.04 -45.46 -7.14
C HIS A 47 15.54 -45.60 -7.43
N LEU A 48 15.22 -46.22 -8.57
CA LEU A 48 13.85 -46.54 -8.97
C LEU A 48 13.69 -48.04 -9.18
N ASP A 49 12.64 -48.62 -8.60
CA ASP A 49 12.26 -50.02 -8.69
C ASP A 49 11.22 -50.24 -9.80
N LEU A 50 11.58 -51.06 -10.78
CA LEU A 50 10.66 -51.54 -11.81
C LEU A 50 9.56 -52.43 -11.20
N GLY A 51 8.36 -52.35 -11.77
CA GLY A 51 7.19 -53.12 -11.35
C GLY A 51 6.47 -52.59 -10.11
N LYS A 52 6.99 -51.54 -9.46
CA LYS A 52 6.34 -50.83 -8.35
C LYS A 52 5.53 -49.63 -8.86
N PRO A 53 4.51 -49.16 -8.11
CA PRO A 53 3.78 -47.95 -8.48
C PRO A 53 4.71 -46.76 -8.65
N ALA A 54 4.57 -46.02 -9.75
CA ALA A 54 5.45 -44.89 -10.06
C ALA A 54 5.21 -43.72 -9.09
N ILE A 55 3.96 -43.51 -8.67
CA ILE A 55 3.56 -42.43 -7.76
C ILE A 55 4.16 -42.55 -6.35
N ASP A 56 4.40 -43.78 -5.88
CA ASP A 56 5.01 -44.04 -4.57
C ASP A 56 6.49 -43.60 -4.54
N GLN A 57 7.14 -43.70 -5.71
CA GLN A 57 8.56 -43.36 -5.88
C GLN A 57 8.74 -41.92 -6.39
N LEU A 58 7.71 -41.36 -7.03
CA LEU A 58 7.70 -40.04 -7.66
C LEU A 58 6.42 -39.29 -7.24
N PRO A 59 6.34 -38.80 -5.99
CA PRO A 59 5.13 -38.17 -5.47
C PRO A 59 4.66 -36.97 -6.28
N PHE A 60 5.56 -36.27 -6.98
CA PHE A 60 5.19 -35.13 -7.85
C PHE A 60 4.33 -35.52 -9.06
N LEU A 61 4.30 -36.81 -9.45
CA LEU A 61 3.40 -37.31 -10.50
C LEU A 61 1.95 -37.48 -10.00
N GLN A 62 1.73 -37.38 -8.68
CA GLN A 62 0.40 -37.44 -8.08
C GLN A 62 -0.48 -36.30 -8.60
N GLY A 63 -1.67 -36.65 -9.08
CA GLY A 63 -2.61 -35.69 -9.68
C GLY A 63 -2.31 -35.31 -11.13
N LEU A 64 -1.12 -35.65 -11.66
CA LEU A 64 -0.79 -35.53 -13.08
C LEU A 64 -1.16 -36.78 -13.88
N LEU A 65 -1.09 -37.95 -13.24
CA LEU A 65 -1.43 -39.24 -13.84
C LEU A 65 -2.79 -39.77 -13.31
N PRO A 66 -3.57 -40.51 -14.15
CA PRO A 66 -3.34 -40.71 -15.57
C PRO A 66 -3.64 -39.44 -16.36
N LEU A 67 -2.81 -39.16 -17.37
CA LEU A 67 -2.85 -37.89 -18.06
C LEU A 67 -4.06 -37.82 -18.99
N ARG A 68 -4.89 -36.78 -18.86
CA ARG A 68 -6.13 -36.66 -19.65
C ARG A 68 -5.87 -36.21 -21.10
N GLN A 69 -4.81 -35.44 -21.30
CA GLN A 69 -4.36 -34.91 -22.59
C GLN A 69 -3.24 -35.76 -23.22
N THR A 70 -2.90 -35.48 -24.48
CA THR A 70 -1.87 -36.21 -25.24
C THR A 70 -0.46 -35.95 -24.73
N SER A 71 -0.18 -34.74 -24.24
CA SER A 71 1.11 -34.38 -23.65
C SER A 71 0.98 -33.23 -22.67
N LEU A 72 1.87 -33.16 -21.68
CA LEU A 72 2.06 -32.05 -20.75
C LEU A 72 3.55 -31.72 -20.72
N ALA A 73 3.90 -30.44 -20.81
CA ALA A 73 5.26 -29.96 -20.62
C ALA A 73 5.27 -29.05 -19.40
N LEU A 74 6.15 -29.35 -18.44
CA LEU A 74 6.39 -28.54 -17.26
C LEU A 74 7.84 -28.08 -17.35
N SER A 75 8.04 -26.77 -17.54
CA SER A 75 9.37 -26.20 -17.67
C SER A 75 9.89 -25.74 -16.32
N CYS A 76 11.19 -25.94 -16.07
CA CYS A 76 11.88 -25.52 -14.86
C CYS A 76 11.12 -25.96 -13.60
N VAL A 77 10.93 -27.26 -13.44
CA VAL A 77 10.31 -27.86 -12.26
C VAL A 77 11.39 -28.20 -11.25
N GLN A 78 11.21 -27.72 -10.03
CA GLN A 78 12.02 -28.19 -8.90
C GLN A 78 11.58 -29.60 -8.51
N ILE A 79 12.50 -30.54 -8.60
CA ILE A 79 12.35 -31.92 -8.15
C ILE A 79 13.14 -32.12 -6.84
N ASN A 80 13.35 -33.37 -6.42
CA ASN A 80 14.03 -33.71 -5.17
C ASN A 80 15.36 -32.95 -4.99
N ASP A 81 15.70 -32.66 -3.72
CA ASP A 81 16.94 -32.01 -3.31
C ASP A 81 17.25 -30.65 -3.97
N GLY A 82 16.21 -29.97 -4.47
CA GLY A 82 16.32 -28.62 -5.03
C GLY A 82 16.88 -28.55 -6.46
N LEU A 83 16.97 -29.70 -7.14
CA LEU A 83 17.37 -29.81 -8.54
C LEU A 83 16.24 -29.34 -9.46
N TRP A 84 16.57 -28.75 -10.61
CA TRP A 84 15.61 -28.21 -11.55
C TRP A 84 15.72 -28.89 -12.91
N THR A 85 14.58 -29.23 -13.51
CA THR A 85 14.51 -29.93 -14.81
C THR A 85 13.26 -29.55 -15.58
N ASP A 86 13.30 -29.66 -16.90
CA ASP A 86 12.07 -29.74 -17.68
C ASP A 86 11.54 -31.18 -17.63
N ILE A 87 10.22 -31.32 -17.47
CA ILE A 87 9.51 -32.60 -17.46
C ILE A 87 8.46 -32.60 -18.56
N HIS A 88 8.55 -33.57 -19.45
CA HIS A 88 7.58 -33.79 -20.52
C HIS A 88 6.89 -35.12 -20.30
N ILE A 89 5.57 -35.10 -20.11
CA ILE A 89 4.78 -36.32 -19.99
C ILE A 89 3.98 -36.52 -21.27
N ILE A 90 4.20 -37.63 -21.96
CA ILE A 90 3.56 -37.97 -23.24
C ILE A 90 2.70 -39.21 -23.06
N ARG A 91 1.43 -39.13 -23.42
CA ARG A 91 0.50 -40.27 -23.35
C ARG A 91 0.46 -41.01 -24.68
N ALA A 92 0.87 -42.28 -24.65
CA ALA A 92 0.77 -43.21 -25.78
C ALA A 92 -0.23 -44.32 -25.45
N GLY A 93 -1.49 -44.14 -25.85
CA GLY A 93 -2.58 -45.06 -25.52
C GLY A 93 -2.91 -45.07 -24.02
N ARG A 94 -2.54 -46.16 -23.32
CA ARG A 94 -2.71 -46.31 -21.86
C ARG A 94 -1.38 -46.25 -21.08
N GLN A 95 -0.28 -45.97 -21.77
CA GLN A 95 1.05 -45.77 -21.17
C GLN A 95 1.39 -44.28 -21.15
N HIS A 96 2.27 -43.90 -20.22
CA HIS A 96 2.79 -42.55 -20.10
C HIS A 96 4.32 -42.59 -20.14
N TRP A 97 4.91 -41.75 -20.97
CA TRP A 97 6.35 -41.52 -21.03
C TRP A 97 6.63 -40.25 -20.27
N VAL A 98 7.51 -40.29 -19.26
CA VAL A 98 8.00 -39.12 -18.54
C VAL A 98 9.43 -38.88 -18.98
N LEU A 99 9.68 -37.82 -19.73
CA LEU A 99 10.99 -37.40 -20.19
C LEU A 99 11.50 -36.26 -19.31
N PHE A 100 12.73 -36.38 -18.86
CA PHE A 100 13.48 -35.40 -18.09
C PHE A 100 14.57 -34.80 -18.98
N LEU A 101 14.69 -33.49 -18.94
CA LEU A 101 15.73 -32.74 -19.63
C LEU A 101 16.38 -31.77 -18.63
N ALA A 102 17.68 -31.97 -18.39
CA ALA A 102 18.46 -31.09 -17.56
C ALA A 102 18.46 -29.67 -18.16
N LEU A 103 18.39 -28.68 -17.29
CA LEU A 103 18.50 -27.29 -17.71
C LEU A 103 19.94 -27.00 -18.12
N THR A 104 20.09 -26.21 -19.19
CA THR A 104 21.37 -25.64 -19.56
C THR A 104 21.85 -24.62 -18.51
N GLU A 105 23.15 -24.33 -18.44
CA GLU A 105 23.68 -23.31 -17.52
C GLU A 105 23.04 -21.93 -17.73
N GLU A 106 22.72 -21.58 -18.97
CA GLU A 106 22.05 -20.34 -19.34
C GLU A 106 20.61 -20.29 -18.80
N GLU A 107 19.86 -21.38 -18.90
CA GLU A 107 18.50 -21.47 -18.34
C GLU A 107 18.52 -21.39 -16.81
N LEU A 108 19.48 -22.04 -16.16
CA LEU A 108 19.67 -21.97 -14.71
C LEU A 108 20.06 -20.55 -14.26
N LEU A 109 20.87 -19.83 -15.04
CA LEU A 109 21.23 -18.44 -14.77
C LEU A 109 20.03 -17.50 -14.94
N HIS A 110 19.29 -17.62 -16.04
CA HIS A 110 18.08 -16.83 -16.28
C HIS A 110 17.03 -17.04 -15.18
N HIS A 111 16.82 -18.27 -14.75
CA HIS A 111 15.91 -18.57 -13.64
C HIS A 111 16.34 -17.88 -12.34
N ARG A 112 17.62 -17.99 -11.96
CA ARG A 112 18.17 -17.33 -10.76
C ARG A 112 18.04 -15.80 -10.80
N LEU A 113 18.24 -15.20 -11.97
CA LEU A 113 18.05 -13.75 -12.14
C LEU A 113 16.58 -13.36 -12.00
N PHE A 114 15.66 -14.15 -12.55
CA PHE A 114 14.22 -13.90 -12.42
C PHE A 114 13.73 -14.04 -10.98
N GLU A 115 14.17 -15.07 -10.25
CA GLU A 115 13.88 -15.22 -8.82
C GLU A 115 14.38 -14.01 -8.02
N LYS A 116 15.63 -13.59 -8.25
CA LYS A 116 16.20 -12.41 -7.60
C LYS A 116 15.43 -11.14 -7.94
N ALA A 117 15.06 -10.93 -9.20
CA ALA A 117 14.28 -9.77 -9.62
C ALA A 117 12.90 -9.73 -8.93
N ASN A 118 12.23 -10.88 -8.80
CA ASN A 118 10.96 -10.97 -8.08
C ASN A 118 11.14 -10.69 -6.57
N GLU A 119 12.18 -11.22 -5.95
CA GLU A 119 12.51 -10.96 -4.55
C GLU A 119 12.75 -9.45 -4.30
N TYR A 120 13.54 -8.80 -5.16
CA TYR A 120 13.75 -7.35 -5.12
C TYR A 120 12.47 -6.56 -5.38
N GLY A 121 11.60 -7.02 -6.29
CA GLY A 121 10.29 -6.43 -6.55
C GLY A 121 9.40 -6.43 -5.31
N VAL A 122 9.22 -7.60 -4.69
CA VAL A 122 8.42 -7.77 -3.47
C VAL A 122 8.96 -6.93 -2.31
N LEU A 123 10.29 -6.87 -2.15
CA LEU A 123 10.91 -6.07 -1.08
C LEU A 123 10.71 -4.57 -1.32
N ARG A 124 10.84 -4.10 -2.57
CA ARG A 124 10.59 -2.71 -2.94
C ARG A 124 9.14 -2.33 -2.66
N ASP A 125 8.18 -3.18 -3.06
CA ASP A 125 6.75 -2.92 -2.85
C ASP A 125 6.40 -2.84 -1.36
N LYS A 126 7.03 -3.69 -0.52
CA LYS A 126 6.90 -3.59 0.95
C LYS A 126 7.45 -2.27 1.48
N HIS A 127 8.64 -1.85 1.05
CA HIS A 127 9.23 -0.57 1.48
C HIS A 127 8.38 0.63 1.04
N THR A 128 7.88 0.64 -0.21
CA THR A 128 7.00 1.69 -0.71
C THR A 128 5.67 1.70 0.04
N SER A 129 5.07 0.55 0.32
CA SER A 129 3.81 0.49 1.10
C SER A 129 3.98 1.05 2.52
N ILE A 130 5.14 0.86 3.14
CA ILE A 130 5.46 1.47 4.44
C ILE A 130 5.59 2.99 4.29
N LEU A 131 6.34 3.47 3.29
CA LEU A 131 6.49 4.90 3.05
C LEU A 131 5.16 5.60 2.73
N ASP A 132 4.30 4.97 1.92
CA ASP A 132 2.95 5.44 1.61
C ASP A 132 2.12 5.63 2.89
N GLN A 133 2.19 4.68 3.83
CA GLN A 133 1.45 4.75 5.09
C GLN A 133 1.96 5.86 6.02
N TYR A 134 3.25 6.18 5.99
CA TYR A 134 3.85 7.15 6.92
C TYR A 134 3.97 8.57 6.37
N LEU A 135 4.11 8.74 5.05
CA LEU A 135 4.27 10.05 4.40
C LEU A 135 3.03 10.46 3.60
N GLY A 136 2.10 9.54 3.34
CA GLY A 136 1.00 9.73 2.40
C GLY A 136 1.45 9.47 0.97
N ARG A 137 0.67 8.67 0.24
CA ARG A 137 0.96 8.29 -1.16
C ARG A 137 1.17 9.50 -2.06
N GLU A 138 0.40 10.56 -1.84
CA GLU A 138 0.42 11.78 -2.64
C GLU A 138 1.73 12.54 -2.46
N LEU A 139 2.27 12.60 -1.24
CA LEU A 139 3.56 13.22 -0.97
C LEU A 139 4.70 12.39 -1.58
N VAL A 140 4.67 11.05 -1.43
CA VAL A 140 5.66 10.15 -2.05
C VAL A 140 5.69 10.35 -3.57
N LYS A 141 4.51 10.36 -4.21
CA LYS A 141 4.42 10.60 -5.64
C LYS A 141 4.94 11.97 -6.05
N ALA A 142 4.61 13.03 -5.30
CA ALA A 142 5.11 14.37 -5.60
C ALA A 142 6.64 14.50 -5.43
N LEU A 143 7.23 13.69 -4.56
CA LEU A 143 8.70 13.57 -4.44
C LEU A 143 9.30 12.82 -5.64
N ASP A 144 8.70 11.69 -6.02
CA ASP A 144 9.15 10.89 -7.17
C ASP A 144 9.04 11.67 -8.49
N ASP A 145 7.98 12.46 -8.66
CA ASP A 145 7.75 13.34 -9.82
C ASP A 145 8.62 14.62 -9.77
N GLY A 146 9.39 14.84 -8.70
CA GLY A 146 10.26 16.00 -8.52
C GLY A 146 9.51 17.34 -8.33
N GLN A 147 8.22 17.30 -8.01
CA GLN A 147 7.39 18.49 -7.77
C GLN A 147 7.68 19.14 -6.42
N ILE A 148 8.19 18.37 -5.46
CA ILE A 148 8.57 18.82 -4.13
C ILE A 148 10.03 18.43 -3.90
N VAL A 149 10.83 19.39 -3.44
CA VAL A 149 12.19 19.13 -2.97
C VAL A 149 12.21 19.38 -1.47
N LEU A 150 12.46 18.32 -0.69
CA LEU A 150 12.54 18.44 0.76
C LEU A 150 13.95 18.82 1.20
N CYS A 151 14.12 20.06 1.64
CA CYS A 151 15.39 20.59 2.13
C CYS A 151 15.44 20.55 3.67
N GLU A 152 16.61 20.24 4.24
CA GLU A 152 16.84 20.31 5.70
C GLU A 152 16.81 21.74 6.24
N SER A 153 17.09 22.74 5.41
CA SER A 153 16.97 24.16 5.77
C SER A 153 15.51 24.66 5.86
N GLY A 154 14.56 23.86 5.38
CA GLY A 154 13.18 24.28 5.15
C GLY A 154 13.04 25.22 3.94
N GLU A 155 11.88 25.14 3.28
CA GLU A 155 11.41 26.04 2.23
C GLU A 155 10.29 26.90 2.78
N ARG A 156 10.35 28.22 2.56
CA ARG A 156 9.25 29.12 2.91
C ARG A 156 8.12 28.96 1.90
N ARG A 157 6.95 28.52 2.36
CA ARG A 157 5.77 28.30 1.51
C ARG A 157 4.53 28.92 2.15
N GLN A 158 3.63 29.44 1.31
CA GLN A 158 2.30 29.89 1.72
C GLN A 158 1.38 28.66 1.74
N VAL A 159 0.79 28.35 2.89
CA VAL A 159 -0.07 27.17 3.07
C VAL A 159 -1.32 27.51 3.87
N SER A 160 -2.31 26.62 3.83
CA SER A 160 -3.40 26.60 4.80
C SER A 160 -3.26 25.36 5.67
N ILE A 161 -3.39 25.53 6.98
CA ILE A 161 -3.26 24.47 7.97
C ILE A 161 -4.62 24.28 8.62
N LEU A 162 -5.05 23.02 8.70
CA LEU A 162 -6.25 22.60 9.38
C LEU A 162 -5.86 21.67 10.53
N PHE A 163 -6.31 22.00 11.73
CA PHE A 163 -6.35 21.08 12.86
C PHE A 163 -7.80 20.68 13.12
N ALA A 164 -8.05 19.38 13.27
CA ALA A 164 -9.33 18.82 13.66
C ALA A 164 -9.10 17.89 14.86
N ASP A 165 -9.98 17.95 15.86
CA ASP A 165 -9.80 17.20 17.11
C ASP A 165 -11.13 16.94 17.81
N ILE A 166 -11.26 15.78 18.44
CA ILE A 166 -12.51 15.25 18.97
C ILE A 166 -12.85 15.93 20.31
N ARG A 167 -14.04 16.50 20.41
CA ARG A 167 -14.54 17.12 21.63
C ARG A 167 -14.88 16.03 22.66
N GLY A 168 -14.37 16.18 23.88
CA GLY A 168 -14.66 15.29 24.99
C GLY A 168 -13.93 13.93 24.95
N PHE A 169 -12.98 13.75 24.04
CA PHE A 169 -12.28 12.47 23.88
C PHE A 169 -11.45 12.07 25.11
N THR A 170 -10.80 13.02 25.81
CA THR A 170 -10.06 12.71 27.04
C THR A 170 -10.97 12.05 28.08
N SER A 171 -12.11 12.66 28.40
CA SER A 171 -13.09 12.10 29.33
C SER A 171 -13.64 10.76 28.85
N PHE A 172 -13.87 10.62 27.53
CA PHE A 172 -14.26 9.33 26.94
C PHE A 172 -13.18 8.27 27.13
N SER A 173 -11.90 8.62 26.94
CA SER A 173 -10.77 7.70 27.06
C SER A 173 -10.55 7.21 28.49
N GLU A 174 -10.79 8.07 29.48
CA GLU A 174 -10.70 7.72 30.91
C GLU A 174 -11.86 6.81 31.36
N ALA A 175 -13.03 6.94 30.73
CA ALA A 175 -14.23 6.20 31.10
C ALA A 175 -14.38 4.84 30.39
N ASN A 176 -13.53 4.51 29.42
CA ASN A 176 -13.68 3.34 28.56
C ASN A 176 -12.43 2.45 28.55
N ALA A 177 -12.61 1.17 28.25
CA ALA A 177 -11.50 0.24 28.09
C ALA A 177 -10.61 0.64 26.89
N PRO A 178 -9.28 0.45 26.95
CA PRO A 178 -8.35 0.86 25.89
C PRO A 178 -8.72 0.33 24.50
N GLU A 179 -9.25 -0.88 24.39
CA GLU A 179 -9.67 -1.49 23.13
C GLU A 179 -10.86 -0.74 22.50
N VAL A 180 -11.79 -0.28 23.34
CA VAL A 180 -12.93 0.54 22.92
C VAL A 180 -12.45 1.92 22.47
N VAL A 181 -11.52 2.52 23.23
CA VAL A 181 -10.92 3.81 22.88
C VAL A 181 -10.22 3.75 21.52
N PHE A 182 -9.41 2.70 21.32
CA PHE A 182 -8.67 2.50 20.06
C PHE A 182 -9.60 2.26 18.88
N ALA A 183 -10.63 1.40 19.04
CA ALA A 183 -11.60 1.13 17.99
C ALA A 183 -12.44 2.38 17.62
N THR A 184 -12.84 3.17 18.61
CA THR A 184 -13.55 4.43 18.38
C THR A 184 -12.65 5.43 17.66
N LEU A 185 -11.42 5.62 18.13
CA LEU A 185 -10.48 6.54 17.50
C LEU A 185 -10.26 6.22 16.02
N ASN A 186 -10.03 4.94 15.68
CA ASN A 186 -9.88 4.52 14.28
C ASN A 186 -11.10 4.87 13.42
N ARG A 187 -12.33 4.67 13.92
CA ARG A 187 -13.55 5.03 13.18
C ARG A 187 -13.66 6.53 12.91
N TYR A 188 -13.23 7.36 13.86
CA TYR A 188 -13.22 8.81 13.66
C TYR A 188 -12.12 9.24 12.69
N LEU A 189 -10.92 8.68 12.81
CA LEU A 189 -9.84 8.93 11.84
C LEU A 189 -10.26 8.51 10.41
N ASP A 190 -10.93 7.37 10.27
CA ASP A 190 -11.50 6.89 9.00
C ASP A 190 -12.56 7.84 8.42
N ALA A 191 -13.23 8.65 9.25
CA ALA A 191 -14.18 9.67 8.80
C ALA A 191 -13.51 11.02 8.51
N MET A 192 -12.48 11.40 9.27
CA MET A 192 -11.83 12.72 9.18
C MET A 192 -10.74 12.81 8.11
N ILE A 193 -10.00 11.72 7.87
CA ILE A 193 -8.85 11.71 6.96
C ILE A 193 -9.26 11.77 5.47
N PRO A 194 -10.26 11.00 4.98
CA PRO A 194 -10.59 11.02 3.56
C PRO A 194 -10.96 12.41 3.01
N PRO A 195 -11.78 13.24 3.70
CA PRO A 195 -12.02 14.62 3.28
C PRO A 195 -10.77 15.48 3.11
N LEU A 196 -9.73 15.26 3.94
CA LEU A 196 -8.46 15.97 3.81
C LEU A 196 -7.73 15.56 2.53
N ILE A 197 -7.65 14.25 2.27
CA ILE A 197 -6.96 13.70 1.10
C ILE A 197 -7.69 14.10 -0.20
N GLU A 198 -9.02 14.03 -0.21
CA GLU A 198 -9.83 14.44 -1.37
C GLU A 198 -9.58 15.89 -1.80
N GLU A 199 -9.37 16.77 -0.83
CA GLU A 199 -9.03 18.19 -1.07
C GLU A 199 -7.51 18.43 -1.17
N SER A 200 -6.72 17.36 -1.39
CA SER A 200 -5.27 17.39 -1.60
C SER A 200 -4.45 17.97 -0.44
N ALA A 201 -4.90 17.73 0.80
CA ALA A 201 -4.08 17.97 1.97
C ALA A 201 -2.99 16.90 2.10
N VAL A 202 -1.81 17.31 2.53
CA VAL A 202 -0.84 16.38 3.13
C VAL A 202 -1.19 16.25 4.61
N VAL A 203 -1.53 15.04 5.05
CA VAL A 203 -1.74 14.74 6.47
C VAL A 203 -0.37 14.64 7.14
N ASP A 204 0.04 15.71 7.83
CA ASP A 204 1.37 15.80 8.46
C ASP A 204 1.45 14.85 9.65
N LYS A 205 0.47 14.96 10.57
CA LYS A 205 0.50 14.25 11.85
C LYS A 205 -0.90 13.87 12.34
N ILE A 206 -0.96 12.70 12.94
CA ILE A 206 -2.06 12.24 13.81
C ILE A 206 -1.50 12.24 15.24
N LEU A 207 -2.13 12.99 16.13
CA LEU A 207 -1.70 13.23 17.51
C LEU A 207 -2.82 12.82 18.46
N GLY A 208 -2.92 11.52 18.74
CA GLY A 208 -4.07 10.99 19.48
C GLY A 208 -5.34 11.14 18.65
N ASP A 209 -6.27 11.94 19.15
CA ASP A 209 -7.55 12.32 18.55
C ASP A 209 -7.48 13.53 17.62
N ALA A 210 -6.34 14.24 17.59
CA ALA A 210 -6.13 15.37 16.70
C ALA A 210 -5.48 14.96 15.37
N VAL A 211 -5.90 15.59 14.28
CA VAL A 211 -5.35 15.44 12.93
C VAL A 211 -4.93 16.81 12.40
N MET A 212 -3.73 16.86 11.80
CA MET A 212 -3.20 18.04 11.11
C MET A 212 -3.12 17.80 9.61
N GLY A 213 -3.87 18.56 8.83
CA GLY A 213 -3.80 18.61 7.37
C GLY A 213 -3.16 19.92 6.88
N VAL A 214 -2.30 19.82 5.86
CA VAL A 214 -1.62 20.98 5.26
C VAL A 214 -1.91 21.05 3.76
N PHE A 215 -2.46 22.18 3.33
CA PHE A 215 -2.87 22.46 1.96
C PHE A 215 -1.87 23.40 1.27
N GLY A 216 -1.72 23.28 -0.04
CA GLY A 216 -0.73 24.04 -0.82
C GLY A 216 0.66 23.42 -0.84
N ILE A 217 0.84 22.22 -0.28
CA ILE A 217 2.04 21.40 -0.49
C ILE A 217 2.00 20.73 -1.86
N LEU A 218 0.85 20.14 -2.18
CA LEU A 218 0.55 19.54 -3.48
C LEU A 218 -0.06 20.61 -4.39
N THR A 219 0.32 20.61 -5.67
CA THR A 219 -0.13 21.64 -6.62
C THR A 219 -1.56 21.33 -7.07
N MET A 220 -2.47 22.27 -6.89
CA MET A 220 -3.86 22.20 -7.33
C MET A 220 -4.31 23.49 -8.02
N SER A 221 -5.39 23.42 -8.79
CA SER A 221 -5.99 24.59 -9.46
C SER A 221 -6.79 25.50 -8.50
N VAL A 222 -7.14 24.98 -7.33
CA VAL A 222 -7.92 25.66 -6.29
C VAL A 222 -6.98 26.19 -5.20
N SER A 223 -7.32 27.35 -4.60
CA SER A 223 -6.48 27.94 -3.56
C SER A 223 -6.47 27.11 -2.26
N PRO A 224 -5.34 27.03 -1.53
CA PRO A 224 -5.24 26.28 -0.28
C PRO A 224 -6.30 26.64 0.79
N PRO A 225 -6.68 27.91 0.99
CA PRO A 225 -7.71 28.27 1.98
C PRO A 225 -9.09 27.69 1.63
N HIS A 226 -9.42 27.69 0.34
CA HIS A 226 -10.66 27.12 -0.15
C HIS A 226 -10.68 25.60 0.07
N GLN A 227 -9.60 24.91 -0.30
CA GLN A 227 -9.45 23.47 -0.06
C GLN A 227 -9.62 23.14 1.42
N ALA A 228 -8.97 23.90 2.32
CA ALA A 228 -9.05 23.68 3.76
C ALA A 228 -10.48 23.85 4.30
N VAL A 229 -11.20 24.88 3.87
CA VAL A 229 -12.59 25.13 4.32
C VAL A 229 -13.55 24.08 3.78
N VAL A 230 -13.41 23.66 2.52
CA VAL A 230 -14.22 22.58 1.94
C VAL A 230 -13.95 21.26 2.67
N ALA A 231 -12.68 20.92 2.92
CA ALA A 231 -12.32 19.74 3.69
C ALA A 231 -12.94 19.79 5.09
N ALA A 232 -12.88 20.93 5.78
CA ALA A 232 -13.48 21.09 7.09
C ALA A 232 -14.99 20.85 7.09
N MET A 233 -15.72 21.40 6.10
CA MET A 233 -17.16 21.16 5.97
C MET A 233 -17.46 19.67 5.71
N LYS A 234 -16.71 19.03 4.81
CA LYS A 234 -16.81 17.58 4.54
C LYS A 234 -16.51 16.73 5.79
N ILE A 235 -15.55 17.14 6.63
CA ILE A 235 -15.26 16.47 7.91
C ILE A 235 -16.48 16.54 8.82
N LEU A 236 -17.10 17.72 8.95
CA LEU A 236 -18.29 17.89 9.78
C LEU A 236 -19.44 16.98 9.31
N ASP A 237 -19.68 16.90 7.99
CA ASP A 237 -20.67 16.00 7.40
C ASP A 237 -20.34 14.52 7.68
N ALA A 238 -19.09 14.10 7.47
CA ALA A 238 -18.66 12.72 7.67
C ALA A 238 -18.76 12.28 9.15
N VAL A 239 -18.40 13.17 10.08
CA VAL A 239 -18.53 12.93 11.53
C VAL A 239 -20.00 12.85 11.94
N ARG A 240 -20.87 13.70 11.38
CA ARG A 240 -22.32 13.62 11.60
C ARG A 240 -22.90 12.30 11.12
N ASP A 241 -22.53 11.84 9.93
CA ASP A 241 -22.97 10.56 9.37
C ASP A 241 -22.42 9.36 10.17
N LEU A 242 -21.20 9.46 10.70
CA LEU A 242 -20.66 8.48 11.62
C LEU A 242 -21.46 8.45 12.93
N ASN A 243 -21.77 9.61 13.51
CA ASN A 243 -22.54 9.71 14.74
C ASN A 243 -23.94 9.12 14.62
N ARG A 244 -24.63 9.34 13.49
CA ARG A 244 -25.93 8.71 13.23
C ARG A 244 -25.84 7.18 13.32
N ARG A 245 -24.82 6.58 12.69
CA ARG A 245 -24.57 5.12 12.75
C ARG A 245 -24.19 4.65 14.15
N LEU A 246 -23.33 5.41 14.85
CA LEU A 246 -22.95 5.08 16.23
C LEU A 246 -24.15 5.11 17.17
N CYS A 247 -25.06 6.07 16.99
CA CYS A 247 -26.30 6.16 17.76
C CYS A 247 -27.20 4.94 17.52
N GLU A 248 -27.34 4.47 16.28
CA GLU A 248 -28.08 3.24 15.95
C GLU A 248 -27.46 1.98 16.59
N GLU A 249 -26.13 1.98 16.75
CA GLU A 249 -25.37 0.93 17.43
C GLU A 249 -25.40 1.04 18.98
N GLY A 250 -26.03 2.08 19.54
CA GLY A 250 -26.02 2.36 20.98
C GLY A 250 -24.64 2.76 21.52
N LYS A 251 -23.75 3.27 20.66
CA LYS A 251 -22.39 3.70 21.00
C LYS A 251 -22.33 5.21 21.28
N PRO A 252 -21.29 5.66 22.01
CA PRO A 252 -21.10 7.08 22.29
C PRO A 252 -20.95 7.89 21.00
N PHE A 253 -21.63 9.04 20.95
CA PHE A 253 -21.43 10.05 19.93
C PHE A 253 -20.35 11.04 20.40
N LEU A 254 -19.50 11.49 19.49
CA LEU A 254 -18.46 12.49 19.75
C LEU A 254 -18.47 13.50 18.60
N GLU A 255 -18.13 14.73 18.89
CA GLU A 255 -18.15 15.81 17.91
C GLU A 255 -16.73 16.29 17.65
N VAL A 256 -16.53 17.08 16.59
CA VAL A 256 -15.21 17.60 16.23
C VAL A 256 -15.21 19.12 16.31
N GLY A 257 -14.07 19.69 16.73
CA GLY A 257 -13.78 21.11 16.60
C GLY A 257 -12.65 21.30 15.60
N ILE A 258 -12.75 22.31 14.73
CA ILE A 258 -11.80 22.52 13.63
C ILE A 258 -11.27 23.96 13.67
N GLY A 259 -9.97 24.12 13.46
CA GLY A 259 -9.28 25.40 13.38
C GLY A 259 -8.44 25.51 12.11
N ILE A 260 -8.56 26.61 11.38
CA ILE A 260 -7.85 26.83 10.11
C ILE A 260 -7.10 28.16 10.13
N SER A 261 -5.83 28.13 9.74
CA SER A 261 -5.04 29.35 9.54
C SER A 261 -4.25 29.29 8.24
N THR A 262 -4.15 30.43 7.57
CA THR A 262 -3.45 30.55 6.29
C THR A 262 -2.30 31.54 6.42
N GLY A 263 -1.12 31.14 5.98
CA GLY A 263 0.04 32.03 5.99
C GLY A 263 1.36 31.37 5.64
N PRO A 264 2.46 32.14 5.70
CA PRO A 264 3.79 31.64 5.40
C PRO A 264 4.30 30.75 6.53
N VAL A 265 4.85 29.60 6.15
CA VAL A 265 5.51 28.64 7.05
C VAL A 265 6.80 28.11 6.44
N ALA A 266 7.62 27.44 7.24
CA ALA A 266 8.73 26.63 6.76
C ALA A 266 8.27 25.17 6.62
N VAL A 267 8.49 24.59 5.44
CA VAL A 267 8.19 23.19 5.12
C VAL A 267 9.51 22.48 4.82
N GLY A 268 9.76 21.32 5.41
CA GLY A 268 10.98 20.57 5.12
C GLY A 268 11.11 19.29 5.91
N ILE A 269 12.31 18.72 5.92
CA ILE A 269 12.64 17.57 6.75
C ILE A 269 13.29 18.06 8.03
N LEU A 270 12.72 17.68 9.17
CA LEU A 270 13.29 17.90 10.50
C LEU A 270 13.65 16.57 11.16
N GLY A 271 14.70 16.60 11.98
CA GLY A 271 15.10 15.47 12.81
C GLY A 271 16.61 15.23 12.83
N SER A 272 17.00 14.11 13.45
CA SER A 272 18.40 13.69 13.54
C SER A 272 18.75 12.69 12.43
N SER A 273 20.01 12.26 12.35
CA SER A 273 20.42 11.18 11.45
C SER A 273 19.65 9.87 11.68
N ALA A 274 19.18 9.63 12.90
CA ALA A 274 18.43 8.43 13.26
C ALA A 274 16.92 8.51 12.95
N ARG A 275 16.36 9.72 12.88
CA ARG A 275 14.92 9.91 12.60
C ARG A 275 14.70 11.26 11.92
N LYS A 276 14.28 11.19 10.66
CA LYS A 276 13.87 12.33 9.83
C LYS A 276 12.37 12.24 9.57
N SER A 277 11.68 13.37 9.61
CA SER A 277 10.26 13.46 9.25
C SER A 277 10.00 14.72 8.45
N PHE A 278 9.07 14.64 7.50
CA PHE A 278 8.41 15.82 6.98
C PHE A 278 7.82 16.62 8.15
N SER A 279 7.92 17.95 8.09
CA SER A 279 7.33 18.81 9.09
C SER A 279 7.06 20.20 8.54
N VAL A 280 6.01 20.80 9.10
CA VAL A 280 5.66 22.19 8.86
C VAL A 280 5.81 22.97 10.16
N VAL A 281 6.50 24.11 10.11
CA VAL A 281 6.77 24.95 11.29
C VAL A 281 6.50 26.41 10.97
N GLY A 282 5.77 27.09 11.85
CA GLY A 282 5.52 28.52 11.72
C GLY A 282 4.45 29.02 12.68
N HIS A 283 4.27 30.34 12.69
CA HIS A 283 3.24 30.99 13.49
C HIS A 283 1.83 30.44 13.17
N HIS A 284 1.52 30.26 11.89
CA HIS A 284 0.20 29.81 11.42
C HIS A 284 -0.13 28.36 11.82
N VAL A 285 0.89 27.51 12.04
CA VAL A 285 0.69 26.16 12.61
C VAL A 285 0.15 26.26 14.03
N ASN A 286 0.80 27.09 14.86
CA ASN A 286 0.39 27.30 16.24
C ASN A 286 -0.96 28.04 16.33
N LEU A 287 -1.22 28.98 15.43
CA LEU A 287 -2.50 29.69 15.37
C LEU A 287 -3.64 28.74 15.04
N SER A 288 -3.52 27.90 14.00
CA SER A 288 -4.52 26.91 13.64
C SER A 288 -4.84 25.93 14.78
N ALA A 289 -3.82 25.41 15.47
CA ALA A 289 -4.02 24.57 16.66
C ALA A 289 -4.81 25.30 17.76
N ARG A 290 -4.45 26.56 18.07
CA ARG A 290 -5.17 27.36 19.08
C ARG A 290 -6.61 27.68 18.66
N LEU A 291 -6.87 27.90 17.37
CA LEU A 291 -8.23 28.06 16.87
C LEU A 291 -9.03 26.77 17.10
N GLN A 292 -8.48 25.62 16.75
CA GLN A 292 -9.12 24.33 16.96
C GLN A 292 -9.41 24.07 18.45
N GLU A 293 -8.47 24.38 19.36
CA GLU A 293 -8.66 24.23 20.80
C GLU A 293 -9.85 25.06 21.33
N ASN A 294 -10.15 26.19 20.69
CA ASN A 294 -11.23 27.10 21.07
C ASN A 294 -12.52 26.87 20.27
N ALA A 295 -12.51 26.00 19.27
CA ALA A 295 -13.70 25.65 18.52
C ALA A 295 -14.62 24.79 19.40
N VAL A 296 -15.89 25.20 19.49
CA VAL A 296 -16.93 24.40 20.15
C VAL A 296 -17.31 23.20 19.26
N PRO A 297 -18.12 22.23 19.75
CA PRO A 297 -18.54 21.12 18.92
C PRO A 297 -19.21 21.55 17.61
N LEU A 298 -18.81 20.91 16.50
CA LEU A 298 -19.27 21.16 15.14
C LEU A 298 -19.03 22.59 14.64
N GLU A 299 -18.00 23.25 15.17
CA GLU A 299 -17.55 24.58 14.76
C GLU A 299 -16.24 24.52 13.97
N VAL A 300 -16.17 25.35 12.93
CA VAL A 300 -14.93 25.68 12.20
C VAL A 300 -14.57 27.12 12.52
N LEU A 301 -13.41 27.32 13.14
CA LEU A 301 -12.83 28.65 13.36
C LEU A 301 -11.72 28.90 12.34
N VAL A 302 -11.79 30.05 11.66
CA VAL A 302 -10.74 30.47 10.72
C VAL A 302 -10.16 31.84 11.08
N ASP A 303 -8.88 32.04 10.79
CA ASP A 303 -8.23 33.35 10.92
C ASP A 303 -8.65 34.34 9.81
N GLU A 304 -8.29 35.60 10.00
CA GLU A 304 -8.56 36.68 9.03
C GLU A 304 -7.98 36.36 7.64
N ASN A 305 -6.75 35.85 7.57
CA ASN A 305 -6.11 35.53 6.29
C ASN A 305 -6.90 34.49 5.50
N THR A 306 -7.31 33.41 6.16
CA THR A 306 -8.15 32.36 5.54
C THR A 306 -9.49 32.95 5.11
N TYR A 307 -10.16 33.72 5.98
CA TYR A 307 -11.46 34.31 5.70
C TYR A 307 -11.47 35.22 4.46
N GLN A 308 -10.43 36.04 4.28
CA GLN A 308 -10.33 36.94 3.14
C GLN A 308 -10.15 36.20 1.81
N GLU A 309 -9.58 35.00 1.81
CA GLU A 309 -9.32 34.21 0.61
C GLU A 309 -10.49 33.27 0.22
N ILE A 310 -11.51 33.10 1.07
CA ILE A 310 -12.67 32.23 0.85
C ILE A 310 -13.96 32.97 0.48
N VAL A 311 -13.87 33.97 -0.41
CA VAL A 311 -14.97 34.90 -0.76
C VAL A 311 -16.33 34.21 -0.96
N ALA A 312 -16.37 33.06 -1.63
CA ALA A 312 -17.61 32.31 -1.89
C ALA A 312 -18.29 31.74 -0.62
N TYR A 313 -17.54 31.50 0.45
CA TYR A 313 -18.03 30.91 1.70
C TYR A 313 -18.25 31.92 2.82
N GLN A 314 -17.82 33.18 2.64
CA GLN A 314 -17.87 34.21 3.69
C GLN A 314 -19.27 34.39 4.31
N GLY A 315 -20.34 34.19 3.53
CA GLY A 315 -21.73 34.31 4.01
C GLY A 315 -22.13 33.28 5.08
N GLY A 316 -21.41 32.16 5.18
CA GLY A 316 -21.64 31.15 6.23
C GLY A 316 -20.90 31.42 7.54
N PHE A 317 -20.01 32.42 7.56
CA PHE A 317 -19.12 32.68 8.70
C PHE A 317 -19.53 33.95 9.45
N GLN A 318 -19.48 33.89 10.78
CA GLN A 318 -19.73 35.02 11.67
C GLN A 318 -18.43 35.50 12.32
N ALA A 319 -18.16 36.80 12.23
CA ALA A 319 -17.01 37.39 12.88
C ALA A 319 -17.17 37.38 14.40
N THR A 320 -16.14 36.94 15.11
CA THR A 320 -16.06 36.94 16.57
C THR A 320 -14.64 37.29 17.01
N SER A 321 -14.43 37.42 18.32
CA SER A 321 -13.13 37.68 18.91
C SER A 321 -12.89 36.71 20.05
N ILE A 322 -11.75 36.03 20.01
CA ILE A 322 -11.38 35.04 21.03
C ILE A 322 -10.03 35.39 21.65
N LYS A 323 -9.86 35.04 22.92
CA LYS A 323 -8.59 35.21 23.63
C LYS A 323 -7.81 33.91 23.56
N LEU A 324 -6.72 33.92 22.80
CA LEU A 324 -5.88 32.74 22.62
C LEU A 324 -4.76 32.68 23.65
N LYS A 325 -4.42 31.47 24.10
CA LYS A 325 -3.31 31.25 25.03
C LYS A 325 -2.00 31.78 24.43
N GLY A 326 -1.29 32.62 25.19
CA GLY A 326 -0.02 33.21 24.76
C GLY A 326 -0.13 34.30 23.69
N ILE A 327 -1.34 34.82 23.42
CA ILE A 327 -1.55 36.06 22.66
C ILE A 327 -2.21 37.06 23.60
N THR A 328 -1.60 38.25 23.73
CA THR A 328 -2.04 39.26 24.69
C THR A 328 -3.39 39.86 24.29
N ASP A 329 -3.51 40.24 23.02
CA ASP A 329 -4.70 40.88 22.48
C ASP A 329 -5.71 39.85 21.95
N PRO A 330 -7.02 40.11 22.09
CA PRO A 330 -8.04 39.28 21.45
C PRO A 330 -7.83 39.21 19.94
N VAL A 331 -7.91 38.00 19.38
CA VAL A 331 -7.73 37.76 17.96
C VAL A 331 -9.10 37.71 17.30
N ARG A 332 -9.27 38.46 16.21
CA ARG A 332 -10.45 38.39 15.37
C ARG A 332 -10.43 37.08 14.58
N VAL A 333 -11.52 36.35 14.64
CA VAL A 333 -11.69 35.04 14.00
C VAL A 333 -13.09 34.95 13.41
N TYR A 334 -13.30 33.98 12.53
CA TYR A 334 -14.56 33.78 11.85
C TYR A 334 -15.05 32.36 12.13
N SER A 335 -16.28 32.26 12.62
CA SER A 335 -16.91 31.02 13.03
C SER A 335 -17.95 30.57 12.01
N TYR A 336 -17.80 29.35 11.51
CA TYR A 336 -18.87 28.61 10.84
C TYR A 336 -19.38 27.54 11.79
N ARG A 337 -20.68 27.51 12.02
CA ARG A 337 -21.33 26.49 12.84
C ARG A 337 -22.30 25.69 12.01
N MET A 338 -22.13 24.38 12.05
CA MET A 338 -23.13 23.49 11.50
C MET A 338 -24.33 23.47 12.44
N SER A 339 -25.53 23.72 11.94
CA SER A 339 -26.76 23.58 12.75
C SER A 339 -26.85 22.16 13.29
N GLY A 340 -26.86 21.98 14.62
CA GLY A 340 -27.20 20.70 15.23
C GLY A 340 -28.68 20.39 14.99
N GLU A 341 -28.99 19.17 14.58
CA GLU A 341 -30.37 18.63 14.57
C GLU A 341 -30.71 18.05 15.94
#